data_AF-A0A522VMG2-F1
#
_entry.id   AF-A0A522VMG2-F1
#
_cell.length_a   1.000
_cell.length_b   1.000
_cell.length_c   1.000
_cell.angle_alpha   90.00
_cell.angle_beta   90.00
_cell.angle_gamma   90.00
#
_symmetry.space_group_name_H-M   'P 1'
#
loop_
_entity.id
_entity.type
_entity.pdbx_description
1 polymer ?
#
loop_
_entity_poly.entity_id
_entity_poly.type
_entity_poly.pdbx_seq_one_letter_code
_entity_poly.pdbx_strand_id
1 'polypeptide(L)'
;MTKRVAVALCLHHKPWLAMGSLLTLLAQTRRDFDLFLLYNKGDGTDVNHASYAEYNSFCAMETSRELIRKSPELESQSYQDYEALAIRAGINPKLSPYDSRLDQLTALNRTNVHRMEFENDQALDSGVWLKFLRSGSWRDYDLVACIQEGTLLTSPSALASLQDFTKTRESVFIAGAHMKTFIPKSLARTYNRAQDSNSPLLRYHDEMIAKSIDILSRDEDFAAAFELWNNDAETRRQFHVRDFDSLPLWKWIADLDSARPLTGTTNVRRFKKLLRLLPWTRTGMEECVAELAFLAARLGLSVRPKRDIAREQVFGLKQRHFVGDIVTPLEVMGTLYHREREPGWLGAGCNHVFSRDVLQNLLDRFERNNLFDVLELPFAGTFLEVMWGLVPYWLNIPHWFFDGFHRVTKDPWTSRREDTPQGLALHLNRYFLGEMVVRAKENTQIGRA
;
A
#
# COMPACT_ATOMS: atom_id res chain seq x y z
N MET A 1 4.52 -14.09 -26.60
CA MET A 1 5.75 -13.69 -25.88
C MET A 1 5.38 -13.47 -24.41
N THR A 2 6.27 -13.75 -23.47
CA THR A 2 6.05 -13.49 -22.05
C THR A 2 6.14 -11.99 -21.78
N LYS A 3 5.16 -11.41 -21.08
CA LYS A 3 5.17 -9.99 -20.71
C LYS A 3 6.35 -9.68 -19.78
N ARG A 4 7.14 -8.64 -20.06
CA ARG A 4 8.18 -8.12 -19.15
C ARG A 4 7.53 -7.40 -17.98
N VAL A 5 7.99 -7.67 -16.76
CA VAL A 5 7.45 -7.11 -15.53
C VAL A 5 8.52 -6.36 -14.76
N ALA A 6 8.18 -5.15 -14.32
CA ALA A 6 8.93 -4.44 -13.30
C ALA A 6 8.15 -4.47 -11.98
N VAL A 7 8.88 -4.57 -10.87
CA VAL A 7 8.35 -4.28 -9.53
C VAL A 7 9.10 -3.07 -9.00
N ALA A 8 8.39 -1.96 -8.79
CA ALA A 8 8.92 -0.75 -8.20
C ALA A 8 8.56 -0.72 -6.71
N LEU A 9 9.55 -0.89 -5.85
CA LEU A 9 9.40 -0.91 -4.40
C LEU A 9 9.85 0.43 -3.81
N CYS A 10 8.91 1.19 -3.22
CA CYS A 10 9.22 2.41 -2.49
C CYS A 10 9.80 2.07 -1.12
N LEU A 11 10.94 2.68 -0.79
CA LEU A 11 11.72 2.47 0.44
C LEU A 11 11.87 3.79 1.19
N HIS A 12 11.46 3.81 2.46
CA HIS A 12 11.46 5.06 3.24
C HIS A 12 11.95 4.88 4.68
N HIS A 13 11.24 4.17 5.56
CA HIS A 13 11.45 4.35 7.00
C HIS A 13 11.41 3.07 7.86
N LYS A 14 11.00 1.91 7.32
CA LYS A 14 10.90 0.66 8.11
C LYS A 14 11.59 -0.54 7.44
N PRO A 15 12.85 -0.83 7.79
CA PRO A 15 13.61 -1.94 7.21
C PRO A 15 12.91 -3.30 7.28
N TRP A 16 12.22 -3.61 8.37
CA TRP A 16 11.50 -4.88 8.47
C TRP A 16 10.34 -4.95 7.46
N LEU A 17 9.63 -3.86 7.22
CA LEU A 17 8.57 -3.82 6.20
C LEU A 17 9.13 -4.06 4.80
N ALA A 18 10.21 -3.36 4.45
CA ALA A 18 10.93 -3.61 3.19
C ALA A 18 11.39 -5.06 3.07
N MET A 19 11.92 -5.64 4.16
CA MET A 19 12.34 -7.04 4.20
C MET A 19 11.16 -7.99 3.94
N GLY A 20 10.00 -7.74 4.52
CA GLY A 20 8.79 -8.52 4.24
C GLY A 20 8.39 -8.50 2.77
N SER A 21 8.37 -7.32 2.14
CA SER A 21 8.12 -7.19 0.71
C SER A 21 9.12 -7.99 -0.12
N LEU A 22 10.43 -7.83 0.15
CA LEU A 22 11.49 -8.56 -0.53
C LEU A 22 11.36 -10.08 -0.36
N LEU A 23 11.05 -10.57 0.85
CA LEU A 23 10.84 -11.99 1.11
C LEU A 23 9.69 -12.56 0.28
N THR A 24 8.55 -11.86 0.20
CA THR A 24 7.39 -12.35 -0.58
C THR A 24 7.62 -12.27 -2.08
N LEU A 25 8.39 -11.28 -2.58
CA LEU A 25 8.89 -11.26 -3.95
C LEU A 25 9.85 -12.43 -4.21
N LEU A 26 10.73 -12.72 -3.24
CA LEU A 26 11.62 -13.87 -3.25
C LEU A 26 10.90 -15.20 -3.03
N ALA A 27 9.60 -15.23 -2.78
CA ALA A 27 8.81 -16.45 -2.70
C ALA A 27 7.98 -16.70 -3.97
N GLN A 28 7.98 -15.76 -4.92
CA GLN A 28 7.20 -15.91 -6.15
C GLN A 28 7.71 -17.08 -7.00
N THR A 29 6.78 -17.80 -7.63
CA THR A 29 7.08 -18.87 -8.59
C THR A 29 7.66 -18.33 -9.89
N ARG A 30 7.29 -17.10 -10.26
CA ARG A 30 7.88 -16.34 -11.37
C ARG A 30 9.03 -15.49 -10.86
N ARG A 31 10.13 -15.47 -11.61
CA ARG A 31 11.38 -14.75 -11.25
C ARG A 31 11.89 -13.83 -12.34
N ASP A 32 11.23 -13.85 -13.49
CA ASP A 32 11.50 -13.02 -14.66
C ASP A 32 10.83 -11.64 -14.51
N PHE A 33 11.24 -10.92 -13.47
CA PHE A 33 10.90 -9.53 -13.25
C PHE A 33 12.16 -8.75 -12.86
N ASP A 34 12.18 -7.47 -13.21
CA ASP A 34 13.22 -6.54 -12.78
C ASP A 34 12.70 -5.76 -11.56
N LEU A 35 13.57 -5.53 -10.58
CA LEU A 35 13.23 -4.88 -9.31
C LEU A 35 13.83 -3.48 -9.28
N PHE A 36 12.98 -2.46 -9.18
CA PHE A 36 13.37 -1.09 -8.94
C PHE A 36 13.24 -0.78 -7.46
N LEU A 37 14.35 -0.44 -6.82
CA LEU A 37 14.41 0.05 -5.45
C LEU A 37 14.38 1.57 -5.51
N LEU A 38 13.23 2.15 -5.16
CA LEU A 38 13.00 3.59 -5.20
C LEU A 38 13.20 4.15 -3.78
N TYR A 39 14.35 4.75 -3.53
CA TYR A 39 14.67 5.33 -2.24
C TYR A 39 14.08 6.73 -2.14
N ASN A 40 13.14 6.92 -1.22
CA ASN A 40 12.61 8.23 -0.88
C ASN A 40 13.50 8.85 0.21
N LYS A 41 14.59 9.50 -0.21
CA LYS A 41 15.65 9.97 0.70
C LYS A 41 15.42 11.41 1.12
N GLY A 42 15.56 11.64 2.41
CA GLY A 42 15.50 12.94 3.04
C GLY A 42 15.06 12.79 4.48
N ASP A 43 15.39 13.80 5.28
CA ASP A 43 15.04 13.89 6.70
C ASP A 43 13.96 14.96 6.96
N GLY A 44 13.39 15.51 5.88
CA GLY A 44 12.48 16.64 5.93
C GLY A 44 13.13 17.90 6.53
N THR A 45 14.46 18.06 6.40
CA THR A 45 15.20 19.20 6.97
C THR A 45 15.76 20.20 5.96
N ASP A 46 15.63 19.97 4.65
CA ASP A 46 15.97 21.03 3.71
C ASP A 46 14.99 22.17 3.90
N VAL A 47 15.45 23.24 4.55
CA VAL A 47 14.73 24.49 4.85
C VAL A 47 15.11 25.61 3.87
N ASN A 48 16.01 25.35 2.91
CA ASN A 48 16.53 26.33 1.95
C ASN A 48 16.23 26.01 0.48
N HIS A 49 15.39 25.00 0.19
CA HIS A 49 14.85 24.73 -1.14
C HIS A 49 14.20 25.99 -1.77
N ALA A 50 14.28 26.11 -3.10
CA ALA A 50 13.84 27.30 -3.85
C ALA A 50 12.34 27.60 -3.65
N SER A 51 11.52 26.56 -3.49
CA SER A 51 10.10 26.67 -3.14
C SER A 51 9.82 27.35 -1.78
N TYR A 52 10.87 27.67 -0.99
CA TYR A 52 10.83 28.37 0.29
C TYR A 52 11.32 29.84 0.21
N ALA A 53 11.51 30.44 -0.96
CA ALA A 53 12.06 31.80 -1.03
C ALA A 53 11.06 32.89 -0.58
N GLU A 54 9.80 32.80 -1.00
CA GLU A 54 8.72 33.72 -0.59
C GLU A 54 8.44 33.62 0.93
N TYR A 55 8.73 32.46 1.52
CA TYR A 55 8.60 32.11 2.95
C TYR A 55 9.54 32.87 3.84
N ASN A 56 10.82 32.82 3.47
CA ASN A 56 11.88 33.50 4.17
C ASN A 56 11.66 35.02 4.16
N SER A 57 10.96 35.55 3.14
CA SER A 57 10.59 36.96 3.06
C SER A 57 9.45 37.38 4.00
N PHE A 58 8.45 36.52 4.25
CA PHE A 58 7.37 36.76 5.22
C PHE A 58 7.80 36.54 6.68
N CYS A 59 8.64 35.53 6.95
CA CYS A 59 9.28 35.37 8.26
C CYS A 59 10.11 36.61 8.63
N ALA A 60 10.79 37.23 7.66
CA ALA A 60 11.48 38.50 7.89
C ALA A 60 10.53 39.68 8.20
N MET A 61 9.24 39.61 7.81
CA MET A 61 8.25 40.64 8.13
C MET A 61 7.64 40.48 9.53
N GLU A 62 7.37 39.26 10.02
CA GLU A 62 6.93 39.05 11.43
C GLU A 62 8.09 39.05 12.44
N THR A 63 9.33 38.79 12.00
CA THR A 63 10.53 38.86 12.84
C THR A 63 11.28 40.19 12.69
N SER A 64 10.64 41.22 12.13
CA SER A 64 11.17 42.58 12.14
C SER A 64 10.90 43.32 13.47
N ARG A 65 11.42 42.72 14.56
CA ARG A 65 12.48 43.38 15.32
C ARG A 65 13.81 42.67 15.00
N GLU A 66 14.46 43.25 14.00
CA GLU A 66 15.86 43.08 13.53
C GLU A 66 16.28 41.85 12.71
N LEU A 67 16.90 42.18 11.55
CA LEU A 67 17.88 41.43 10.72
C LEU A 67 17.27 40.38 9.76
N ILE A 68 17.32 40.44 8.41
CA ILE A 68 18.42 40.71 7.45
C ILE A 68 17.86 40.90 6.00
N ARG A 69 18.74 41.28 5.06
CA ARG A 69 18.54 41.89 3.74
C ARG A 69 19.06 40.97 2.59
N LYS A 70 18.35 40.97 1.43
CA LYS A 70 18.74 40.56 0.02
C LYS A 70 18.95 39.05 -0.22
N SER A 71 18.53 38.38 -1.30
CA SER A 71 18.25 38.68 -2.73
C SER A 71 17.34 37.57 -3.37
N PRO A 72 16.91 37.64 -4.65
CA PRO A 72 15.68 37.03 -5.17
C PRO A 72 15.85 35.72 -5.96
N GLU A 73 14.80 34.87 -5.94
CA GLU A 73 14.09 34.29 -7.09
C GLU A 73 12.90 33.44 -6.59
N LEU A 74 11.89 33.24 -7.45
CA LEU A 74 10.46 32.96 -7.18
C LEU A 74 10.13 31.69 -6.35
N GLU A 75 8.92 31.63 -5.74
CA GLU A 75 8.11 30.45 -5.28
C GLU A 75 7.82 30.34 -3.74
N SER A 76 6.81 29.59 -3.24
CA SER A 76 5.34 29.68 -3.42
C SER A 76 4.64 29.71 -2.03
N GLN A 77 3.66 30.61 -1.83
CA GLN A 77 3.00 30.99 -0.55
C GLN A 77 2.58 29.86 0.42
N SER A 78 2.35 28.64 -0.05
CA SER A 78 1.73 27.64 0.79
C SER A 78 2.62 27.11 1.91
N TYR A 79 3.77 26.46 1.68
CA TYR A 79 4.48 25.63 2.69
C TYR A 79 4.84 26.34 4.03
N GLN A 80 4.73 27.66 4.01
CA GLN A 80 4.97 28.67 5.01
C GLN A 80 3.95 28.63 6.15
N ASP A 81 2.68 28.51 5.75
CA ASP A 81 1.50 28.16 6.53
C ASP A 81 1.81 27.10 7.59
N TYR A 82 2.35 26.01 7.04
CA TYR A 82 2.54 24.75 7.71
C TYR A 82 3.55 24.82 8.85
N GLU A 83 4.78 25.28 8.57
CA GLU A 83 5.87 25.20 9.55
C GLU A 83 5.63 26.12 10.74
N ALA A 84 5.07 27.31 10.51
CA ALA A 84 4.68 28.22 11.58
C ALA A 84 3.60 27.63 12.49
N LEU A 85 2.72 26.78 11.94
CA LEU A 85 1.68 26.08 12.70
C LEU A 85 2.21 24.82 13.40
N ALA A 86 3.11 24.07 12.76
CA ALA A 86 3.74 22.91 13.35
C ALA A 86 4.66 23.29 14.52
N ILE A 87 5.45 24.36 14.37
CA ILE A 87 6.27 24.94 15.44
C ILE A 87 5.39 25.42 16.61
N ARG A 88 4.33 26.18 16.32
CA ARG A 88 3.36 26.64 17.35
C ARG A 88 2.65 25.48 18.06
N ALA A 89 2.34 24.41 17.33
CA ALA A 89 1.67 23.23 17.85
C ALA A 89 2.61 22.22 18.54
N GLY A 90 3.94 22.43 18.50
CA GLY A 90 4.93 21.48 19.02
C GLY A 90 4.93 20.13 18.30
N ILE A 91 4.39 20.07 17.08
CA ILE A 91 4.33 18.87 16.25
C ILE A 91 5.58 18.87 15.38
N ASN A 92 6.28 17.73 15.32
CA ASN A 92 7.38 17.58 14.36
C ASN A 92 6.81 17.72 12.93
N PRO A 93 7.13 18.78 12.17
CA PRO A 93 6.61 19.02 10.83
C PRO A 93 7.13 18.03 9.78
N LYS A 94 7.95 17.06 10.21
CA LYS A 94 8.80 16.33 9.29
C LYS A 94 8.19 15.00 8.93
N LEU A 95 8.30 14.70 7.65
CA LEU A 95 8.26 13.35 7.10
C LEU A 95 9.15 12.43 7.97
N SER A 96 8.78 11.15 8.05
CA SER A 96 9.65 10.20 8.76
C SER A 96 11.05 10.25 8.14
N PRO A 97 12.13 10.34 8.92
CA PRO A 97 13.45 10.38 8.34
C PRO A 97 13.75 9.09 7.60
N TYR A 98 14.46 9.19 6.48
CA TYR A 98 14.97 8.02 5.77
C TYR A 98 15.79 7.12 6.70
N ASP A 99 15.51 5.81 6.70
CA ASP A 99 16.24 4.84 7.50
C ASP A 99 17.39 4.22 6.69
N SER A 100 18.63 4.68 6.96
CA SER A 100 19.83 4.22 6.25
C SER A 100 20.12 2.71 6.38
N ARG A 101 19.48 2.00 7.31
CA ARG A 101 19.56 0.53 7.35
C ARG A 101 18.94 -0.11 6.11
N LEU A 102 18.05 0.60 5.40
CA LEU A 102 17.50 0.18 4.11
C LEU A 102 18.60 -0.01 3.07
N ASP A 103 19.66 0.82 3.06
CA ASP A 103 20.79 0.69 2.12
C ASP A 103 21.48 -0.67 2.27
N GLN A 104 21.68 -1.10 3.52
CA GLN A 104 22.30 -2.38 3.85
C GLN A 104 21.39 -3.55 3.50
N LEU A 105 20.11 -3.47 3.87
CA LEU A 105 19.11 -4.50 3.58
C LEU A 105 18.96 -4.74 2.07
N THR A 106 19.07 -3.68 1.28
CA THR A 106 18.84 -3.69 -0.15
C THR A 106 20.14 -3.72 -0.96
N ALA A 107 21.26 -4.08 -0.32
CA ALA A 107 22.57 -4.30 -0.92
C ALA A 107 22.62 -5.54 -1.85
N LEU A 108 21.62 -5.72 -2.71
CA LEU A 108 21.46 -6.86 -3.59
C LEU A 108 22.37 -6.69 -4.82
N ASN A 109 23.30 -7.63 -5.03
CA ASN A 109 24.17 -7.65 -6.19
C ASN A 109 23.59 -8.56 -7.29
N ARG A 110 22.59 -8.05 -8.04
CA ARG A 110 21.95 -8.76 -9.15
C ARG A 110 21.74 -7.80 -10.33
N THR A 111 21.83 -8.31 -11.55
CA THR A 111 21.71 -7.51 -12.79
C THR A 111 20.31 -7.00 -13.05
N ASN A 112 19.29 -7.63 -12.46
CA ASN A 112 17.88 -7.26 -12.57
C ASN A 112 17.40 -6.40 -11.39
N VAL A 113 18.32 -5.76 -10.65
CA VAL A 113 18.00 -4.86 -9.55
C VAL A 113 18.53 -3.48 -9.89
N HIS A 114 17.62 -2.52 -9.95
CA HIS A 114 17.86 -1.12 -10.27
C HIS A 114 17.65 -0.27 -9.03
N ARG A 115 18.45 0.79 -8.87
CA ARG A 115 18.36 1.71 -7.75
C ARG A 115 18.11 3.11 -8.27
N MET A 116 17.14 3.78 -7.66
CA MET A 116 16.79 5.16 -7.99
C MET A 116 16.56 5.92 -6.70
N GLU A 117 17.09 7.13 -6.63
CA GLU A 117 16.96 7.98 -5.46
C GLU A 117 16.10 9.17 -5.83
N PHE A 118 15.12 9.43 -4.98
CA PHE A 118 14.24 10.59 -5.09
C PHE A 118 14.28 11.34 -3.76
N GLU A 119 14.08 12.65 -3.85
CA GLU A 119 13.92 13.49 -2.68
C GLU A 119 12.61 13.16 -1.93
N ASN A 120 12.70 13.05 -0.61
CA ASN A 120 11.59 12.88 0.31
C ASN A 120 10.85 14.21 0.51
N ASP A 121 9.96 14.49 -0.43
CA ASP A 121 9.04 15.63 -0.39
C ASP A 121 7.70 15.25 0.28
N GLN A 122 6.81 16.22 0.46
CA GLN A 122 5.49 15.96 1.06
C GLN A 122 4.49 15.31 0.09
N ALA A 123 4.94 14.86 -1.10
CA ALA A 123 4.13 14.03 -1.98
C ALA A 123 4.14 12.54 -1.58
N LEU A 124 4.97 12.15 -0.60
CA LEU A 124 5.01 10.80 0.00
C LEU A 124 5.23 9.70 -1.07
N ASP A 125 4.76 8.48 -0.80
CA ASP A 125 4.88 7.34 -1.72
C ASP A 125 4.25 7.62 -3.08
N SER A 126 3.17 8.42 -3.14
CA SER A 126 2.56 8.84 -4.41
C SER A 126 3.48 9.73 -5.23
N GLY A 127 4.22 10.63 -4.58
CA GLY A 127 5.25 11.46 -5.20
C GLY A 127 6.34 10.61 -5.84
N VAL A 128 6.81 9.57 -5.14
CA VAL A 128 7.78 8.60 -5.66
C VAL A 128 7.25 7.94 -6.94
N TRP A 129 5.97 7.56 -7.00
CA TRP A 129 5.38 6.98 -8.21
C TRP A 129 5.35 7.96 -9.38
N LEU A 130 5.01 9.23 -9.14
CA LEU A 130 5.02 10.25 -10.18
C LEU A 130 6.45 10.58 -10.65
N LYS A 131 7.43 10.64 -9.75
CA LYS A 131 8.85 10.81 -10.12
C LYS A 131 9.38 9.61 -10.93
N PHE A 132 8.98 8.39 -10.55
CA PHE A 132 9.30 7.18 -11.31
C PHE A 132 8.63 7.19 -12.69
N LEU A 133 7.36 7.60 -12.78
CA LEU A 133 6.65 7.81 -14.04
C LEU A 133 7.40 8.80 -14.94
N ARG A 134 7.77 9.97 -14.41
CA ARG A 134 8.52 11.02 -15.12
C ARG A 134 9.89 10.55 -15.61
N SER A 135 10.54 9.62 -14.90
CA SER A 135 11.85 9.10 -15.29
C SER A 135 11.84 8.29 -16.59
N GLY A 136 10.70 7.74 -16.98
CA GLY A 136 10.59 6.84 -18.14
C GLY A 136 11.26 5.47 -17.99
N SER A 137 11.85 5.15 -16.83
CA SER A 137 12.57 3.88 -16.59
C SER A 137 11.68 2.63 -16.71
N TRP A 138 10.36 2.82 -16.71
CA TRP A 138 9.34 1.80 -16.86
C TRP A 138 9.01 1.43 -18.32
N ARG A 139 9.46 2.22 -19.31
CA ARG A 139 9.03 2.09 -20.72
C ARG A 139 9.33 0.73 -21.35
N ASP A 140 10.34 0.02 -20.85
CA ASP A 140 10.75 -1.30 -21.34
C ASP A 140 9.90 -2.47 -20.79
N TYR A 141 8.94 -2.19 -19.91
CA TYR A 141 8.13 -3.20 -19.22
C TYR A 141 6.69 -3.16 -19.69
N ASP A 142 6.06 -4.32 -19.85
CA ASP A 142 4.66 -4.42 -20.25
C ASP A 142 3.73 -4.20 -19.06
N LEU A 143 4.21 -4.55 -17.86
CA LEU A 143 3.53 -4.34 -16.58
C LEU A 143 4.51 -3.80 -15.54
N VAL A 144 4.02 -2.90 -14.70
CA VAL A 144 4.75 -2.33 -13.56
C VAL A 144 3.91 -2.45 -12.31
N ALA A 145 4.42 -3.14 -11.30
CA ALA A 145 3.83 -3.17 -9.98
C ALA A 145 4.53 -2.16 -9.06
N CYS A 146 3.86 -1.06 -8.76
CA CYS A 146 4.30 -0.08 -7.76
C CYS A 146 3.80 -0.51 -6.39
N ILE A 147 4.71 -0.82 -5.47
CA ILE A 147 4.39 -1.31 -4.13
C ILE A 147 5.15 -0.58 -3.04
N GLN A 148 4.49 -0.31 -1.92
CA GLN A 148 5.09 0.31 -0.74
C GLN A 148 5.87 -0.72 0.10
N GLU A 149 6.85 -0.26 0.88
CA GLU A 149 7.57 -1.07 1.87
C GLU A 149 6.62 -1.75 2.86
N GLY A 150 6.51 -3.08 2.89
CA GLY A 150 5.60 -3.85 3.75
C GLY A 150 4.29 -4.23 3.08
N THR A 151 4.21 -4.05 1.76
CA THR A 151 3.29 -4.80 0.92
C THR A 151 3.80 -6.22 0.75
N LEU A 152 2.98 -7.18 1.13
CA LEU A 152 3.22 -8.61 1.02
C LEU A 152 2.44 -9.15 -0.17
N LEU A 153 3.10 -10.00 -0.96
CA LEU A 153 2.40 -10.82 -1.94
C LEU A 153 1.74 -11.99 -1.21
N THR A 154 0.43 -12.14 -1.36
CA THR A 154 -0.38 -13.05 -0.53
C THR A 154 -0.27 -14.52 -0.93
N SER A 155 0.43 -14.81 -2.02
CA SER A 155 0.72 -16.16 -2.48
C SER A 155 1.99 -16.21 -3.34
N PRO A 156 2.60 -17.39 -3.52
CA PRO A 156 3.70 -17.60 -4.48
C PRO A 156 3.30 -17.41 -5.95
N SER A 157 2.00 -17.42 -6.26
CA SER A 157 1.46 -17.29 -7.61
C SER A 157 0.97 -15.87 -7.91
N ALA A 158 1.06 -14.91 -6.98
CA ALA A 158 0.49 -13.58 -7.15
C ALA A 158 1.00 -12.84 -8.41
N LEU A 159 2.32 -12.84 -8.67
CA LEU A 159 2.86 -12.23 -9.90
C LEU A 159 2.49 -13.04 -11.16
N ALA A 160 2.48 -14.37 -11.07
CA ALA A 160 2.06 -15.23 -12.18
C ALA A 160 0.60 -14.97 -12.57
N SER A 161 -0.25 -14.84 -11.56
CA SER A 161 -1.66 -14.51 -11.68
C SER A 161 -1.87 -13.16 -12.33
N LEU A 162 -1.15 -12.11 -11.89
CA LEU A 162 -1.23 -10.77 -12.48
C LEU A 162 -0.95 -10.79 -13.98
N GLN A 163 0.06 -11.56 -14.38
CA GLN A 163 0.42 -11.66 -15.79
C GLN A 163 -0.59 -12.45 -16.60
N ASP A 164 -1.09 -13.56 -16.04
CA ASP A 164 -2.11 -14.35 -16.72
C ASP A 164 -3.42 -13.56 -16.87
N PHE A 165 -3.83 -12.85 -15.81
CA PHE A 165 -4.99 -11.95 -15.82
C PHE A 165 -4.87 -10.86 -16.89
N THR A 166 -3.67 -10.31 -17.08
CA THR A 166 -3.42 -9.23 -18.06
C THR A 166 -3.12 -9.75 -19.47
N LYS A 167 -2.98 -11.05 -19.74
CA LYS A 167 -2.71 -11.56 -21.11
C LYS A 167 -3.83 -11.23 -22.09
N THR A 168 -5.08 -11.26 -21.62
CA THR A 168 -6.28 -11.05 -22.45
C THR A 168 -6.85 -9.64 -22.31
N ARG A 169 -6.12 -8.73 -21.66
CA ARG A 169 -6.59 -7.37 -21.34
C ARG A 169 -5.51 -6.37 -21.71
N GLU A 170 -5.85 -5.49 -22.62
CA GLU A 170 -5.08 -4.29 -22.93
C GLU A 170 -5.41 -3.20 -21.89
N SER A 171 -4.48 -2.29 -21.64
CA SER A 171 -4.67 -1.12 -20.75
C SER A 171 -5.29 -1.45 -19.38
N VAL A 172 -4.46 -1.94 -18.46
CA VAL A 172 -4.89 -2.43 -17.15
C VAL A 172 -4.36 -1.55 -16.03
N PHE A 173 -5.28 -1.11 -15.16
CA PHE A 173 -4.98 -0.55 -13.84
C PHE A 173 -5.59 -1.47 -12.78
N ILE A 174 -4.76 -1.99 -11.88
CA ILE A 174 -5.19 -2.84 -10.77
C ILE A 174 -4.69 -2.25 -9.45
N ALA A 175 -5.59 -2.06 -8.48
CA ALA A 175 -5.25 -1.65 -7.13
C ALA A 175 -5.30 -2.84 -6.14
N GLY A 176 -4.44 -2.83 -5.12
CA GLY A 176 -4.50 -3.83 -4.04
C GLY A 176 -5.84 -3.77 -3.30
N ALA A 177 -6.50 -4.91 -3.12
CA ALA A 177 -7.85 -4.98 -2.57
C ALA A 177 -7.92 -5.17 -1.05
N HIS A 178 -6.79 -5.44 -0.38
CA HIS A 178 -6.77 -5.86 1.03
C HIS A 178 -7.64 -4.99 1.95
N MET A 179 -7.53 -3.67 1.84
CA MET A 179 -8.35 -2.69 2.55
C MET A 179 -8.87 -1.66 1.54
N LYS A 180 -9.71 -2.13 0.62
CA LYS A 180 -10.34 -1.28 -0.37
C LYS A 180 -11.29 -0.31 0.34
N THR A 181 -11.14 0.99 0.13
CA THR A 181 -11.88 2.03 0.86
C THR A 181 -12.56 2.98 -0.10
N PHE A 182 -13.86 3.22 0.06
CA PHE A 182 -14.56 4.28 -0.63
C PHE A 182 -14.50 5.55 0.22
N ILE A 183 -14.03 6.63 -0.37
CA ILE A 183 -14.07 7.97 0.22
C ILE A 183 -15.06 8.81 -0.60
N PRO A 184 -16.02 9.53 0.00
CA PRO A 184 -16.86 10.45 -0.75
C PRO A 184 -16.08 11.70 -1.15
N LYS A 185 -16.46 12.32 -2.28
CA LYS A 185 -15.80 13.52 -2.82
C LYS A 185 -15.74 14.66 -1.78
N SER A 186 -16.80 14.84 -0.99
CA SER A 186 -16.87 15.83 0.10
C SER A 186 -15.75 15.62 1.12
N LEU A 187 -15.58 14.39 1.63
CA LEU A 187 -14.53 14.06 2.58
C LEU A 187 -13.13 14.19 1.96
N ALA A 188 -12.96 13.84 0.69
CA ALA A 188 -11.67 13.98 0.02
C ALA A 188 -11.20 15.44 -0.08
N ARG A 189 -12.13 16.41 -0.13
CA ARG A 189 -11.81 17.85 -0.17
C ARG A 189 -11.53 18.46 1.20
N THR A 190 -12.12 17.90 2.26
CA THR A 190 -12.07 18.47 3.62
C THR A 190 -11.62 17.46 4.66
N TYR A 191 -10.71 16.57 4.28
CA TYR A 191 -10.32 15.41 5.08
C TYR A 191 -9.85 15.81 6.49
N ASN A 192 -9.11 16.92 6.58
CA ASN A 192 -8.47 17.32 7.81
C ASN A 192 -9.38 18.20 8.67
N ARG A 193 -10.14 19.15 8.08
CA ARG A 193 -11.13 19.96 8.82
C ARG A 193 -12.22 19.12 9.50
N ALA A 194 -12.52 17.94 8.97
CA ALA A 194 -13.46 17.02 9.61
C ALA A 194 -12.98 16.53 10.99
N GLN A 195 -11.67 16.61 11.29
CA GLN A 195 -11.10 16.18 12.57
C GLN A 195 -11.08 17.31 13.60
N ASP A 196 -10.66 18.52 13.19
CA ASP A 196 -10.69 19.73 14.01
C ASP A 196 -10.74 20.98 13.12
N SER A 197 -11.90 21.62 13.07
CA SER A 197 -12.15 22.80 12.23
C SER A 197 -11.44 24.07 12.71
N ASN A 198 -10.99 24.10 13.97
CA ASN A 198 -10.32 25.27 14.55
C ASN A 198 -8.80 25.22 14.35
N SER A 199 -8.23 24.05 14.02
CA SER A 199 -6.80 23.92 13.75
C SER A 199 -6.43 24.64 12.45
N PRO A 200 -5.63 25.72 12.50
CA PRO A 200 -5.22 26.38 11.27
C PRO A 200 -4.38 25.47 10.37
N LEU A 201 -3.68 24.49 10.97
CA LEU A 201 -2.85 23.53 10.24
C LEU A 201 -3.70 22.64 9.33
N LEU A 202 -4.79 22.12 9.89
CA LEU A 202 -5.71 21.26 9.15
C LEU A 202 -6.46 22.04 8.07
N ARG A 203 -6.77 23.33 8.31
CA ARG A 203 -7.37 24.19 7.29
C ARG A 203 -6.44 24.42 6.10
N TYR A 204 -5.19 24.70 6.39
CA TYR A 204 -4.14 24.91 5.42
C TYR A 204 -3.84 23.62 4.61
N HIS A 205 -3.82 22.47 5.27
CA HIS A 205 -3.69 21.16 4.58
C HIS A 205 -4.84 20.95 3.59
N ASP A 206 -6.09 21.23 3.99
CA ASP A 206 -7.23 21.16 3.07
C ASP A 206 -7.15 22.18 1.91
N GLU A 207 -6.52 23.34 2.11
CA GLU A 207 -6.24 24.28 1.00
C GLU A 207 -5.25 23.67 0.01
N MET A 208 -4.28 22.88 0.46
CA MET A 208 -3.33 22.21 -0.44
C MET A 208 -3.94 21.04 -1.18
N ILE A 209 -4.88 20.35 -0.55
CA ILE A 209 -5.75 19.39 -1.24
C ILE A 209 -6.51 20.11 -2.36
N ALA A 210 -7.11 21.28 -2.09
CA ALA A 210 -7.81 22.05 -3.11
C ALA A 210 -6.88 22.49 -4.26
N LYS A 211 -5.69 23.02 -3.95
CA LYS A 211 -4.68 23.35 -4.99
C LYS A 211 -4.24 22.13 -5.80
N SER A 212 -4.09 20.97 -5.17
CA SER A 212 -3.74 19.73 -5.86
C SER A 212 -4.83 19.34 -6.86
N ILE A 213 -6.10 19.46 -6.45
CA ILE A 213 -7.26 19.25 -7.33
C ILE A 213 -7.24 20.26 -8.49
N ASP A 214 -6.97 21.54 -8.21
CA ASP A 214 -6.94 22.60 -9.23
C ASP A 214 -5.83 22.34 -10.27
N ILE A 215 -4.64 21.91 -9.83
CA ILE A 215 -3.56 21.52 -10.74
C ILE A 215 -3.97 20.33 -11.61
N LEU A 216 -4.49 19.25 -11.00
CA LEU A 216 -4.90 18.06 -11.74
C LEU A 216 -6.07 18.33 -12.70
N SER A 217 -6.96 19.26 -12.34
CA SER A 217 -8.12 19.68 -13.15
C SER A 217 -7.75 20.55 -14.35
N ARG A 218 -6.46 20.87 -14.56
CA ARG A 218 -5.97 21.43 -15.83
C ARG A 218 -6.19 20.45 -17.00
N ASP A 219 -6.26 19.14 -16.72
CA ASP A 219 -6.70 18.14 -17.70
C ASP A 219 -8.23 17.97 -17.61
N GLU A 220 -8.94 18.26 -18.70
CA GLU A 220 -10.41 18.25 -18.74
C GLU A 220 -11.02 16.87 -18.42
N ASP A 221 -10.33 15.77 -18.79
CA ASP A 221 -10.82 14.43 -18.50
C ASP A 221 -10.69 14.11 -17.00
N PHE A 222 -9.66 14.64 -16.33
CA PHE A 222 -9.56 14.54 -14.87
C PHE A 222 -10.71 15.29 -14.20
N ALA A 223 -10.95 16.54 -14.63
CA ALA A 223 -12.03 17.35 -14.10
C ALA A 223 -13.39 16.64 -14.27
N ALA A 224 -13.65 16.06 -15.44
CA ALA A 224 -14.85 15.27 -15.71
C ALA A 224 -14.96 14.03 -14.80
N ALA A 225 -13.88 13.27 -14.63
CA ALA A 225 -13.85 12.11 -13.73
C ALA A 225 -14.08 12.51 -12.27
N PHE A 226 -13.54 13.65 -11.84
CA PHE A 226 -13.72 14.22 -10.51
C PHE A 226 -15.16 14.70 -10.28
N GLU A 227 -15.87 15.17 -11.30
CA GLU A 227 -17.31 15.52 -11.21
C GLU A 227 -18.23 14.30 -11.12
N LEU A 228 -17.85 13.16 -11.70
CA LEU A 228 -18.60 11.90 -11.54
C LEU A 228 -18.49 11.30 -10.13
N TRP A 229 -17.57 11.78 -9.32
CA TRP A 229 -17.34 11.25 -7.98
C TRP A 229 -18.43 11.72 -6.99
N ASN A 230 -19.16 10.76 -6.45
CA ASN A 230 -20.30 10.96 -5.57
C ASN A 230 -19.93 11.74 -4.27
N ASN A 231 -20.64 12.85 -4.03
CA ASN A 231 -20.49 13.71 -2.85
C ASN A 231 -21.24 13.17 -1.61
N ASP A 232 -22.37 12.50 -1.81
CA ASP A 232 -23.36 12.23 -0.76
C ASP A 232 -23.30 10.79 -0.22
N ALA A 233 -22.27 10.04 -0.61
CA ALA A 233 -22.08 8.67 -0.17
C ALA A 233 -21.40 8.57 1.21
N GLU A 234 -21.72 7.52 1.95
CA GLU A 234 -20.98 7.19 3.17
C GLU A 234 -19.60 6.59 2.84
N THR A 235 -18.63 6.80 3.74
CA THR A 235 -17.35 6.07 3.67
C THR A 235 -17.60 4.58 3.86
N ARG A 236 -17.08 3.74 2.95
CA ARG A 236 -17.24 2.27 3.00
C ARG A 236 -15.87 1.61 2.99
N ARG A 237 -15.74 0.44 3.61
CA ARG A 237 -14.51 -0.38 3.54
C ARG A 237 -14.82 -1.83 3.17
N GLN A 238 -13.98 -2.42 2.36
CA GLN A 238 -14.06 -3.82 1.95
C GLN A 238 -12.73 -4.49 2.26
N PHE A 239 -12.78 -5.62 2.97
CA PHE A 239 -11.60 -6.43 3.24
C PHE A 239 -11.62 -7.69 2.38
N HIS A 240 -10.64 -7.78 1.48
CA HIS A 240 -10.56 -8.85 0.47
C HIS A 240 -9.44 -9.87 0.76
N VAL A 241 -8.70 -9.70 1.86
CA VAL A 241 -7.78 -10.72 2.35
C VAL A 241 -8.32 -11.22 3.69
N ARG A 242 -8.29 -12.54 3.88
CA ARG A 242 -8.86 -13.21 5.03
C ARG A 242 -8.10 -12.85 6.31
N ASP A 243 -8.77 -12.20 7.26
CA ASP A 243 -8.31 -12.20 8.64
C ASP A 243 -8.71 -13.50 9.33
N PHE A 244 -7.71 -14.25 9.79
CA PHE A 244 -7.87 -15.53 10.47
C PHE A 244 -8.71 -15.41 11.75
N ASP A 245 -8.82 -14.21 12.32
CA ASP A 245 -9.66 -13.91 13.49
C ASP A 245 -11.15 -14.18 13.23
N SER A 246 -11.58 -14.26 11.96
CA SER A 246 -12.95 -14.65 11.58
C SER A 246 -13.19 -16.16 11.52
N LEU A 247 -12.14 -16.99 11.61
CA LEU A 247 -12.27 -18.43 11.73
C LEU A 247 -12.10 -18.82 13.19
N PRO A 248 -13.17 -19.27 13.88
CA PRO A 248 -12.97 -20.09 15.06
C PRO A 248 -12.01 -21.21 14.67
N LEU A 249 -10.92 -21.42 15.40
CA LEU A 249 -9.97 -22.52 15.23
C LEU A 249 -10.69 -23.86 14.92
N TRP A 250 -11.85 -24.06 15.52
CA TRP A 250 -12.77 -25.19 15.30
C TRP A 250 -13.27 -25.35 13.87
N LYS A 251 -13.49 -24.26 13.13
CA LYS A 251 -13.87 -24.29 11.72
C LYS A 251 -12.68 -24.65 10.83
N TRP A 252 -11.47 -24.17 11.14
CA TRP A 252 -10.26 -24.63 10.45
C TRP A 252 -9.97 -26.12 10.72
N ILE A 253 -10.14 -26.57 11.97
CA ILE A 253 -10.06 -27.99 12.34
C ILE A 253 -11.17 -28.81 11.64
N ALA A 254 -12.38 -28.26 11.48
CA ALA A 254 -13.47 -28.91 10.76
C ALA A 254 -13.24 -28.97 9.24
N ASP A 255 -12.65 -27.92 8.66
CA ASP A 255 -12.30 -27.87 7.24
C ASP A 255 -11.16 -28.87 6.94
N LEU A 256 -10.20 -29.03 7.85
CA LEU A 256 -9.22 -30.12 7.86
C LEU A 256 -9.87 -31.51 7.92
N ASP A 257 -11.01 -31.64 8.61
CA ASP A 257 -11.81 -32.88 8.67
C ASP A 257 -12.54 -33.18 7.36
N SER A 258 -12.82 -32.13 6.57
CA SER A 258 -13.51 -32.23 5.28
C SER A 258 -12.57 -32.44 4.07
N ALA A 259 -11.27 -32.18 4.25
CA ALA A 259 -10.26 -32.43 3.23
C ALA A 259 -10.15 -33.95 2.99
N ARG A 260 -10.57 -34.43 1.81
CA ARG A 260 -10.51 -35.85 1.45
C ARG A 260 -9.06 -36.33 1.60
N PRO A 261 -8.79 -37.37 2.42
CA PRO A 261 -7.44 -37.85 2.63
C PRO A 261 -6.93 -38.45 1.31
N LEU A 262 -5.93 -37.80 0.70
CA LEU A 262 -5.05 -38.45 -0.26
C LEU A 262 -4.15 -39.39 0.54
N THR A 263 -4.67 -40.60 0.79
CA THR A 263 -3.99 -41.81 1.32
C THR A 263 -3.48 -41.78 2.78
N GLY A 264 -3.95 -42.75 3.60
CA GLY A 264 -3.29 -43.20 4.85
C GLY A 264 -3.82 -42.65 6.18
N THR A 265 -4.75 -43.37 6.82
CA THR A 265 -5.62 -42.95 7.94
C THR A 265 -5.06 -43.05 9.38
N THR A 266 -3.75 -43.13 9.59
CA THR A 266 -3.17 -43.23 10.96
C THR A 266 -2.68 -41.91 11.53
N ASN A 267 -2.19 -41.00 10.68
CA ASN A 267 -1.57 -39.75 11.12
C ASN A 267 -2.59 -38.71 11.61
N VAL A 268 -3.73 -38.60 10.94
CA VAL A 268 -4.82 -37.68 11.33
C VAL A 268 -5.37 -38.02 12.72
N ARG A 269 -5.48 -39.31 13.06
CA ARG A 269 -6.01 -39.76 14.36
C ARG A 269 -5.04 -39.48 15.52
N ARG A 270 -3.73 -39.65 15.29
CA ARG A 270 -2.68 -39.29 16.26
C ARG A 270 -2.61 -37.78 16.48
N PHE A 271 -2.73 -37.01 15.40
CA PHE A 271 -2.77 -35.55 15.43
C PHE A 271 -3.96 -35.00 16.25
N LYS A 272 -5.17 -35.55 16.06
CA LYS A 272 -6.36 -35.21 16.88
C LYS A 272 -6.16 -35.47 18.37
N LYS A 273 -5.40 -36.50 18.75
CA LYS A 273 -5.12 -36.83 20.14
C LYS A 273 -4.11 -35.87 20.77
N LEU A 274 -3.11 -35.42 20.00
CA LEU A 274 -2.11 -34.44 20.41
C LEU A 274 -2.73 -33.06 20.66
N LEU A 275 -3.63 -32.62 19.77
CA LEU A 275 -4.34 -31.36 19.87
C LEU A 275 -5.08 -31.19 21.21
N ARG A 276 -5.70 -32.25 21.73
CA ARG A 276 -6.50 -32.21 22.97
C ARG A 276 -5.66 -32.02 24.25
N LEU A 277 -4.34 -32.16 24.17
CA LEU A 277 -3.45 -32.15 25.33
C LEU A 277 -2.74 -30.80 25.56
N LEU A 278 -2.90 -29.84 24.65
CA LEU A 278 -2.17 -28.57 24.73
C LEU A 278 -2.91 -27.54 25.61
N PRO A 279 -2.20 -26.80 26.48
CA PRO A 279 -2.79 -25.74 27.31
C PRO A 279 -3.06 -24.50 26.47
N TRP A 280 -4.33 -24.09 26.40
CA TRP A 280 -4.82 -23.11 25.44
C TRP A 280 -4.72 -21.67 25.97
N THR A 281 -3.57 -21.02 25.81
CA THR A 281 -3.47 -19.55 25.82
C THR A 281 -3.64 -19.01 24.39
N ARG A 282 -4.06 -17.74 24.21
CA ARG A 282 -4.23 -17.13 22.88
C ARG A 282 -2.92 -17.18 22.07
N THR A 283 -1.79 -16.84 22.70
CA THR A 283 -0.46 -16.91 22.10
C THR A 283 -0.05 -18.35 21.76
N GLY A 284 -0.33 -19.30 22.66
CA GLY A 284 -0.07 -20.73 22.41
C GLY A 284 -0.92 -21.31 21.27
N MET A 285 -2.11 -20.74 21.00
CA MET A 285 -2.93 -21.15 19.86
C MET A 285 -2.33 -20.75 18.51
N GLU A 286 -1.81 -19.53 18.39
CA GLU A 286 -1.21 -19.05 17.14
C GLU A 286 0.06 -19.85 16.79
N GLU A 287 0.92 -20.07 17.79
CA GLU A 287 2.11 -20.92 17.66
C GLU A 287 1.75 -22.36 17.32
N CYS A 288 0.70 -22.91 17.96
CA CYS A 288 0.24 -24.24 17.67
C CYS A 288 -0.31 -24.35 16.25
N VAL A 289 -1.14 -23.41 15.77
CA VAL A 289 -1.63 -23.41 14.38
C VAL A 289 -0.48 -23.35 13.39
N ALA A 290 0.54 -22.53 13.64
CA ALA A 290 1.73 -22.45 12.80
C ALA A 290 2.49 -23.79 12.76
N GLU A 291 2.75 -24.41 13.91
CA GLU A 291 3.43 -25.71 14.01
C GLU A 291 2.61 -26.85 13.39
N LEU A 292 1.30 -26.86 13.59
CA LEU A 292 0.38 -27.85 13.02
C LEU A 292 0.33 -27.75 11.49
N ALA A 293 0.30 -26.53 10.97
CA ALA A 293 0.29 -26.31 9.54
C ALA A 293 1.66 -26.58 8.90
N PHE A 294 2.76 -26.26 9.61
CA PHE A 294 4.11 -26.69 9.23
C PHE A 294 4.21 -28.22 9.18
N LEU A 295 3.69 -28.92 10.19
CA LEU A 295 3.65 -30.38 10.23
C LEU A 295 2.81 -30.93 9.07
N ALA A 296 1.64 -30.34 8.80
CA ALA A 296 0.78 -30.77 7.72
C ALA A 296 1.42 -30.57 6.34
N ALA A 297 2.08 -29.43 6.11
CA ALA A 297 2.87 -29.19 4.91
C ALA A 297 4.01 -30.20 4.76
N ARG A 298 4.74 -30.50 5.84
CA ARG A 298 5.80 -31.53 5.87
C ARG A 298 5.28 -32.93 5.55
N LEU A 299 4.01 -33.20 5.87
CA LEU A 299 3.31 -34.44 5.56
C LEU A 299 2.68 -34.44 4.15
N GLY A 300 2.91 -33.41 3.33
CA GLY A 300 2.33 -33.29 2.00
C GLY A 300 0.82 -33.02 2.00
N LEU A 301 0.24 -32.67 3.16
CA LEU A 301 -1.15 -32.27 3.26
C LEU A 301 -1.24 -30.81 2.81
N SER A 302 -1.85 -30.56 1.65
CA SER A 302 -2.22 -29.20 1.27
C SER A 302 -3.35 -28.73 2.18
N VAL A 303 -3.01 -27.95 3.20
CA VAL A 303 -3.96 -27.35 4.15
C VAL A 303 -4.43 -25.98 3.67
N ARG A 304 -4.22 -25.62 2.39
CA ARG A 304 -4.77 -24.37 1.88
C ARG A 304 -6.29 -24.45 2.00
N PRO A 305 -6.93 -23.69 2.91
CA PRO A 305 -8.37 -23.74 3.04
C PRO A 305 -8.96 -23.36 1.68
N LYS A 306 -9.93 -24.11 1.17
CA LYS A 306 -10.65 -23.67 -0.04
C LYS A 306 -11.21 -22.28 0.23
N ARG A 307 -10.89 -21.33 -0.65
CA ARG A 307 -11.49 -19.99 -0.63
C ARG A 307 -12.97 -20.11 -0.96
N ASP A 308 -13.81 -19.60 -0.08
CA ASP A 308 -15.25 -19.44 -0.32
C ASP A 308 -15.52 -17.94 -0.42
N ILE A 309 -15.40 -17.42 -1.65
CA ILE A 309 -15.39 -15.98 -1.94
C ILE A 309 -16.76 -15.35 -1.62
N ALA A 310 -17.83 -16.13 -1.75
CA ALA A 310 -19.17 -15.72 -1.37
C ALA A 310 -19.30 -15.39 0.12
N ARG A 311 -18.27 -15.65 0.94
CA ARG A 311 -18.26 -15.40 2.39
C ARG A 311 -17.29 -14.32 2.85
N GLU A 312 -16.55 -13.67 1.95
CA GLU A 312 -15.70 -12.53 2.32
C GLU A 312 -16.57 -11.31 2.64
N GLN A 313 -16.23 -10.57 3.70
CA GLN A 313 -17.13 -9.57 4.29
C GLN A 313 -16.76 -8.14 3.88
N VAL A 314 -17.75 -7.43 3.36
CA VAL A 314 -17.76 -5.97 3.17
C VAL A 314 -18.32 -5.31 4.42
N PHE A 315 -17.60 -4.31 4.92
CA PHE A 315 -18.03 -3.51 6.07
C PHE A 315 -18.49 -2.14 5.59
N GLY A 316 -19.80 -1.98 5.44
CA GLY A 316 -20.40 -0.67 5.65
C GLY A 316 -20.38 -0.40 7.15
N LEU A 317 -20.17 0.85 7.58
CA LEU A 317 -20.05 1.24 9.00
C LEU A 317 -21.19 0.74 9.91
N LYS A 318 -22.30 0.20 9.35
CA LYS A 318 -23.42 -0.41 10.08
C LYS A 318 -23.99 -1.70 9.48
N GLN A 319 -23.45 -2.23 8.36
CA GLN A 319 -24.01 -3.40 7.66
C GLN A 319 -22.93 -4.33 7.09
N ARG A 320 -23.17 -5.64 7.23
CA ARG A 320 -22.34 -6.70 6.64
C ARG A 320 -22.96 -7.13 5.32
N HIS A 321 -22.20 -6.99 4.24
CA HIS A 321 -22.53 -7.54 2.93
C HIS A 321 -21.46 -8.54 2.53
N PHE A 322 -21.76 -9.58 1.76
CA PHE A 322 -20.69 -10.40 1.21
C PHE A 322 -20.10 -9.73 -0.03
N VAL A 323 -18.79 -9.86 -0.23
CA VAL A 323 -18.11 -9.37 -1.44
C VAL A 323 -18.79 -9.96 -2.69
N GLY A 324 -19.11 -11.25 -2.65
CA GLY A 324 -19.82 -11.95 -3.72
C GLY A 324 -21.23 -11.43 -4.02
N ASP A 325 -21.86 -10.70 -3.09
CA ASP A 325 -23.17 -10.07 -3.31
C ASP A 325 -23.05 -8.77 -4.11
N ILE A 326 -21.86 -8.14 -4.10
CA ILE A 326 -21.62 -6.81 -4.66
C ILE A 326 -20.78 -6.90 -5.94
N VAL A 327 -19.86 -7.87 -6.02
CA VAL A 327 -18.98 -8.07 -7.15
C VAL A 327 -18.90 -9.53 -7.55
N THR A 328 -18.84 -9.80 -8.85
CA THR A 328 -18.53 -11.13 -9.38
C THR A 328 -17.01 -11.26 -9.53
N PRO A 329 -16.33 -12.01 -8.66
CA PRO A 329 -14.88 -12.16 -8.73
C PRO A 329 -14.49 -13.09 -9.89
N LEU A 330 -13.34 -12.80 -10.49
CA LEU A 330 -12.62 -13.68 -11.38
C LEU A 330 -11.44 -14.27 -10.61
N GLU A 331 -11.34 -15.59 -10.55
CA GLU A 331 -10.19 -16.26 -9.93
C GLU A 331 -9.16 -16.64 -10.99
N VAL A 332 -7.90 -16.23 -10.77
CA VAL A 332 -6.77 -16.58 -11.63
C VAL A 332 -5.64 -17.09 -10.73
N MET A 333 -5.28 -18.37 -10.85
CA MET A 333 -4.23 -19.02 -10.07
C MET A 333 -4.37 -18.82 -8.53
N GLY A 334 -5.60 -18.83 -8.02
CA GLY A 334 -5.92 -18.66 -6.59
C GLY A 334 -6.00 -17.22 -6.10
N THR A 335 -5.71 -16.23 -6.95
CA THR A 335 -5.85 -14.80 -6.68
C THR A 335 -7.16 -14.29 -7.27
N LEU A 336 -7.86 -13.47 -6.52
CA LEU A 336 -9.16 -12.93 -6.87
C LEU A 336 -9.02 -11.54 -7.47
N TYR A 337 -9.80 -11.30 -8.52
CA TYR A 337 -9.91 -10.02 -9.20
C TYR A 337 -11.37 -9.62 -9.26
N HIS A 338 -11.66 -8.35 -9.05
CA HIS A 338 -13.00 -7.82 -9.30
C HIS A 338 -12.92 -6.44 -9.90
N ARG A 339 -13.94 -6.11 -10.71
CA ARG A 339 -14.06 -4.81 -11.35
C ARG A 339 -14.89 -3.89 -10.48
N GLU A 340 -14.45 -2.64 -10.40
CA GLU A 340 -15.22 -1.54 -9.82
C GLU A 340 -15.75 -0.62 -10.93
N ARG A 341 -16.95 -0.09 -10.73
CA ARG A 341 -17.63 0.83 -11.64
C ARG A 341 -17.82 2.21 -11.04
N GLU A 342 -17.73 2.35 -9.72
CA GLU A 342 -17.92 3.62 -9.03
C GLU A 342 -16.59 4.34 -8.74
N PRO A 343 -16.42 5.61 -9.15
CA PRO A 343 -15.24 6.41 -8.78
C PRO A 343 -15.19 6.66 -7.26
N GLY A 344 -13.98 6.80 -6.72
CA GLY A 344 -13.76 7.08 -5.29
C GLY A 344 -13.43 5.85 -4.44
N TRP A 345 -13.40 4.65 -5.03
CA TRP A 345 -12.81 3.48 -4.40
C TRP A 345 -11.28 3.52 -4.52
N LEU A 346 -10.62 3.41 -3.38
CA LEU A 346 -9.17 3.42 -3.22
C LEU A 346 -8.67 2.01 -2.89
N GLY A 347 -7.46 1.70 -3.34
CA GLY A 347 -6.76 0.47 -2.96
C GLY A 347 -6.22 0.49 -1.53
N ALA A 348 -5.58 -0.61 -1.15
CA ALA A 348 -4.82 -0.72 0.08
C ALA A 348 -3.55 0.14 -0.02
N GLY A 349 -3.63 1.43 0.34
CA GLY A 349 -2.53 2.38 0.19
C GLY A 349 -2.17 2.62 -1.29
N CYS A 350 -0.91 2.97 -1.55
CA CYS A 350 -0.42 3.30 -2.89
C CYS A 350 0.12 2.07 -3.64
N ASN A 351 -0.57 0.93 -3.57
CA ASN A 351 -0.16 -0.33 -4.19
C ASN A 351 -0.95 -0.59 -5.48
N HIS A 352 -0.29 -0.42 -6.61
CA HIS A 352 -0.91 -0.39 -7.93
C HIS A 352 -0.12 -1.22 -8.94
N VAL A 353 -0.83 -1.79 -9.92
CA VAL A 353 -0.24 -2.42 -11.09
C VAL A 353 -0.76 -1.70 -12.33
N PHE A 354 0.17 -1.30 -13.18
CA PHE A 354 -0.11 -0.57 -14.41
C PHE A 354 0.40 -1.37 -15.60
N SER A 355 -0.34 -1.38 -16.71
CA SER A 355 0.24 -1.71 -18.00
C SER A 355 1.01 -0.52 -18.58
N ARG A 356 1.94 -0.79 -19.49
CA ARG A 356 2.71 0.23 -20.22
C ARG A 356 1.82 1.34 -20.79
N ASP A 357 0.73 0.99 -21.46
CA ASP A 357 -0.16 1.95 -22.11
C ASP A 357 -0.79 2.94 -21.12
N VAL A 358 -1.09 2.47 -19.91
CA VAL A 358 -1.66 3.29 -18.84
C VAL A 358 -0.63 4.29 -18.33
N LEU A 359 0.61 3.84 -18.10
CA LEU A 359 1.71 4.73 -17.70
C LEU A 359 2.02 5.74 -18.81
N GLN A 360 2.03 5.32 -20.08
CA GLN A 360 2.27 6.24 -21.19
C GLN A 360 1.18 7.31 -21.28
N ASN A 361 -0.09 6.92 -21.22
CA ASN A 361 -1.20 7.86 -21.25
C ASN A 361 -1.16 8.83 -20.06
N LEU A 362 -0.85 8.34 -18.84
CA LEU A 362 -0.65 9.20 -17.68
C LEU A 362 0.51 10.18 -17.90
N LEU A 363 1.66 9.70 -18.35
CA LEU A 363 2.81 10.56 -18.60
C LEU A 363 2.46 11.67 -19.60
N ASP A 364 1.86 11.30 -20.73
CA ASP A 364 1.48 12.26 -21.78
C ASP A 364 0.53 13.34 -21.24
N ARG A 365 -0.44 12.97 -20.39
CA ARG A 365 -1.35 13.92 -19.73
C ARG A 365 -0.65 14.81 -18.73
N PHE A 366 0.24 14.25 -17.92
CA PHE A 366 1.02 15.00 -16.94
C PHE A 366 1.94 16.02 -17.61
N GLU A 367 2.61 15.63 -18.69
CA GLU A 367 3.48 16.54 -19.46
C GLU A 367 2.68 17.60 -20.21
N ARG A 368 1.64 17.20 -20.96
CA ARG A 368 0.83 18.12 -21.78
C ARG A 368 0.16 19.23 -20.97
N ASN A 369 -0.29 18.92 -19.76
CA ASN A 369 -1.07 19.85 -18.93
C ASN A 369 -0.26 20.41 -17.73
N ASN A 370 1.06 20.17 -17.69
CA ASN A 370 1.93 20.58 -16.58
C ASN A 370 1.40 20.12 -15.21
N LEU A 371 1.02 18.85 -15.09
CA LEU A 371 0.42 18.32 -13.85
C LEU A 371 1.48 17.94 -12.82
N PHE A 372 2.75 17.81 -13.22
CA PHE A 372 3.85 17.55 -12.29
C PHE A 372 4.08 18.68 -11.29
N ASP A 373 3.55 19.88 -11.54
CA ASP A 373 3.53 21.00 -10.58
C ASP A 373 2.90 20.60 -9.23
N VAL A 374 2.08 19.55 -9.19
CA VAL A 374 1.50 19.02 -7.94
C VAL A 374 2.56 18.50 -6.97
N LEU A 375 3.73 18.08 -7.46
CA LEU A 375 4.84 17.62 -6.63
C LEU A 375 5.48 18.76 -5.84
N GLU A 376 5.31 20.00 -6.31
CA GLU A 376 5.81 21.20 -5.65
C GLU A 376 4.87 21.67 -4.53
N LEU A 377 3.75 20.99 -4.29
CA LEU A 377 2.76 21.38 -3.27
C LEU A 377 2.97 20.67 -1.91
N PRO A 378 2.72 21.39 -0.80
CA PRO A 378 2.68 20.84 0.56
C PRO A 378 1.58 19.85 0.70
N PHE A 379 1.86 18.79 1.43
CA PHE A 379 0.89 17.75 1.71
C PHE A 379 0.20 17.16 0.48
N ALA A 380 0.77 17.36 -0.72
CA ALA A 380 0.23 16.85 -1.97
C ALA A 380 -0.04 15.36 -1.87
N GLY A 381 0.82 14.64 -1.13
CA GLY A 381 0.71 13.21 -0.89
C GLY A 381 -0.69 12.81 -0.43
N THR A 382 -1.33 13.60 0.43
CA THR A 382 -2.67 13.26 0.97
C THR A 382 -3.72 13.14 -0.14
N PHE A 383 -3.78 14.11 -1.06
CA PHE A 383 -4.72 14.01 -2.17
C PHE A 383 -4.21 13.07 -3.26
N LEU A 384 -2.90 12.99 -3.49
CA LEU A 384 -2.33 12.09 -4.50
C LEU A 384 -2.59 10.61 -4.17
N GLU A 385 -2.60 10.19 -2.90
CA GLU A 385 -3.01 8.83 -2.52
C GLU A 385 -4.45 8.53 -2.95
N VAL A 386 -5.33 9.53 -2.84
CA VAL A 386 -6.75 9.45 -3.17
C VAL A 386 -6.96 9.51 -4.69
N MET A 387 -6.17 10.30 -5.41
CA MET A 387 -6.22 10.47 -6.86
C MET A 387 -6.07 9.13 -7.60
N TRP A 388 -5.30 8.17 -7.07
CA TRP A 388 -5.13 6.87 -7.71
C TRP A 388 -6.45 6.11 -7.91
N GLY A 389 -7.47 6.33 -7.05
CA GLY A 389 -8.80 5.75 -7.26
C GLY A 389 -9.60 6.37 -8.39
N LEU A 390 -9.19 7.56 -8.86
CA LEU A 390 -9.79 8.27 -10.00
C LEU A 390 -9.09 7.98 -11.32
N VAL A 391 -7.81 7.57 -11.30
CA VAL A 391 -7.01 7.30 -12.51
C VAL A 391 -7.74 6.42 -13.53
N PRO A 392 -8.39 5.30 -13.17
CA PRO A 392 -9.13 4.50 -14.14
C PRO A 392 -10.25 5.27 -14.85
N TYR A 393 -10.95 6.15 -14.13
CA TYR A 393 -12.05 6.96 -14.67
C TYR A 393 -11.51 8.11 -15.52
N TRP A 394 -10.44 8.75 -15.07
CA TRP A 394 -9.72 9.78 -15.82
C TRP A 394 -9.24 9.26 -17.17
N LEU A 395 -8.74 8.02 -17.22
CA LEU A 395 -8.25 7.41 -18.46
C LEU A 395 -9.33 6.63 -19.22
N ASN A 396 -10.56 6.58 -18.71
CA ASN A 396 -11.66 5.78 -19.26
C ASN A 396 -11.29 4.28 -19.47
N ILE A 397 -10.68 3.67 -18.46
CA ILE A 397 -10.28 2.26 -18.44
C ILE A 397 -10.98 1.50 -17.30
N PRO A 398 -11.09 0.16 -17.39
CA PRO A 398 -11.62 -0.64 -16.29
C PRO A 398 -10.79 -0.52 -15.00
N HIS A 399 -11.44 -0.16 -13.89
CA HIS A 399 -10.85 -0.21 -12.57
C HIS A 399 -10.91 -1.63 -12.01
N TRP A 400 -9.75 -2.26 -11.84
CA TRP A 400 -9.67 -3.58 -11.20
C TRP A 400 -9.08 -3.49 -9.80
N PHE A 401 -9.52 -4.41 -8.96
CA PHE A 401 -8.95 -4.68 -7.65
C PHE A 401 -8.55 -6.14 -7.59
N PHE A 402 -7.52 -6.45 -6.83
CA PHE A 402 -7.10 -7.83 -6.61
C PHE A 402 -6.51 -8.07 -5.22
N ASP A 403 -6.65 -9.28 -4.71
CA ASP A 403 -6.22 -9.65 -3.35
C ASP A 403 -4.78 -10.20 -3.28
N GLY A 404 -4.03 -10.07 -4.37
CA GLY A 404 -2.64 -10.51 -4.46
C GLY A 404 -1.67 -9.67 -3.61
N PHE A 405 -2.09 -8.47 -3.21
CA PHE A 405 -1.33 -7.58 -2.33
C PHE A 405 -2.02 -7.40 -0.99
N HIS A 406 -1.24 -7.56 0.08
CA HIS A 406 -1.63 -7.21 1.44
C HIS A 406 -0.63 -6.23 2.02
N ARG A 407 -1.11 -5.05 2.43
CA ARG A 407 -0.30 -4.11 3.20
C ARG A 407 -0.46 -4.38 4.70
N VAL A 408 0.64 -4.74 5.37
CA VAL A 408 0.65 -4.89 6.84
C VAL A 408 0.44 -3.51 7.45
N THR A 409 -0.78 -3.26 7.92
CA THR A 409 -1.17 -1.94 8.45
C THR A 409 -1.87 -2.09 9.80
N LYS A 410 -2.99 -1.40 9.99
CA LYS A 410 -3.74 -1.33 11.22
C LYS A 410 -4.81 -2.42 11.16
N ASP A 411 -4.80 -3.31 12.15
CA ASP A 411 -5.87 -4.28 12.34
C ASP A 411 -7.21 -3.52 12.40
N PRO A 412 -8.15 -3.80 11.49
CA PRO A 412 -9.39 -3.02 11.41
C PRO A 412 -10.31 -3.13 12.63
N TRP A 413 -10.16 -4.15 13.46
CA TRP A 413 -11.03 -4.46 14.61
C TRP A 413 -10.54 -3.77 15.87
N THR A 414 -9.26 -3.94 16.17
CA THR A 414 -8.57 -3.41 17.35
C THR A 414 -7.98 -2.04 17.10
N SER A 415 -7.90 -1.61 15.84
CA SER A 415 -7.22 -0.39 15.47
C SER A 415 -5.72 -0.38 15.90
N ARG A 416 -5.12 -1.55 16.09
CA ARG A 416 -3.68 -1.64 16.44
C ARG A 416 -2.85 -1.75 15.18
N ARG A 417 -1.71 -1.05 15.15
CA ARG A 417 -0.74 -1.24 14.06
C ARG A 417 -0.09 -2.62 14.19
N GLU A 418 -0.15 -3.39 13.12
CA GLU A 418 0.50 -4.70 13.00
C GLU A 418 1.82 -4.62 12.21
N ASP A 419 2.23 -3.41 11.83
CA ASP A 419 3.47 -3.10 11.12
C ASP A 419 4.74 -3.23 12.00
N THR A 420 4.69 -4.14 12.98
CA THR A 420 5.81 -4.56 13.84
C THR A 420 6.51 -5.78 13.22
N PRO A 421 7.77 -6.08 13.62
CA PRO A 421 8.44 -7.31 13.17
C PRO A 421 7.63 -8.59 13.46
N GLN A 422 6.94 -8.65 14.61
CA GLN A 422 6.11 -9.79 14.99
C GLN A 422 4.85 -9.91 14.12
N GLY A 423 4.13 -8.81 13.92
CA GLY A 423 2.94 -8.80 13.05
C GLY A 423 3.30 -9.15 11.61
N LEU A 424 4.42 -8.62 11.11
CA LEU A 424 4.96 -8.98 9.81
C LEU A 424 5.26 -10.48 9.69
N ALA A 425 5.97 -11.06 10.67
CA ALA A 425 6.28 -12.49 10.68
C ALA A 425 5.02 -13.34 10.71
N LEU A 426 4.00 -12.93 11.49
CA LEU A 426 2.70 -13.57 11.54
C LEU A 426 2.03 -13.58 10.15
N HIS A 427 1.99 -12.45 9.46
CA HIS A 427 1.44 -12.36 8.10
C HIS A 427 2.23 -13.17 7.07
N LEU A 428 3.56 -13.17 7.14
CA LEU A 428 4.41 -13.99 6.27
C LEU A 428 4.13 -15.48 6.46
N ASN A 429 4.08 -15.95 7.70
CA ASN A 429 3.75 -17.34 8.02
C ASN A 429 2.31 -17.68 7.60
N ARG A 430 1.39 -16.71 7.67
CA ARG A 430 0.00 -16.86 7.22
C ARG A 430 -0.09 -17.13 5.72
N TYR A 431 0.61 -16.36 4.89
CA TYR A 431 0.55 -16.48 3.43
C TYR A 431 1.37 -17.63 2.86
N PHE A 432 2.52 -17.90 3.48
CA PHE A 432 3.50 -18.89 2.99
C PHE A 432 3.55 -20.12 3.89
N LEU A 433 2.43 -20.46 4.52
CA LEU A 433 2.29 -21.53 5.49
C LEU A 433 2.87 -22.85 4.95
N GLY A 434 3.97 -23.31 5.55
CA GLY A 434 4.66 -24.53 5.13
C GLY A 434 5.66 -24.38 3.98
N GLU A 435 5.72 -23.20 3.36
CA GLU A 435 6.67 -22.85 2.29
C GLU A 435 7.82 -21.97 2.81
N MET A 436 7.53 -21.12 3.79
CA MET A 436 8.50 -20.30 4.52
C MET A 436 8.11 -20.24 6.00
N VAL A 437 9.10 -20.29 6.88
CA VAL A 437 8.92 -20.04 8.32
C VAL A 437 9.79 -18.86 8.71
N VAL A 438 9.14 -17.75 9.05
CA VAL A 438 9.78 -16.53 9.54
C VAL A 438 9.57 -16.47 11.05
N ARG A 439 10.67 -16.46 11.81
CA ARG A 439 10.64 -16.26 13.26
C ARG A 439 11.19 -14.87 13.55
N ALA A 440 10.42 -14.05 14.25
CA ALA A 440 10.98 -12.83 14.83
C ALA A 440 12.11 -13.26 15.78
N LYS A 441 13.30 -12.67 15.63
CA LYS A 441 14.39 -12.94 16.56
C LYS A 441 13.90 -12.54 17.94
N GLU A 442 13.76 -13.50 18.86
CA GLU A 442 13.54 -13.17 20.26
C GLU A 442 14.67 -12.25 20.68
N ASN A 443 14.35 -11.16 21.36
CA ASN A 443 15.35 -10.42 22.12
C ASN A 443 15.83 -11.36 23.23
N THR A 444 16.68 -12.32 22.91
CA THR A 444 17.63 -12.87 23.87
C THR A 444 18.33 -11.66 24.42
N GLN A 445 17.96 -11.27 25.64
CA GLN A 445 18.79 -10.39 26.45
C GLN A 445 20.19 -10.96 26.31
N ILE A 446 21.06 -10.21 25.62
CA ILE A 446 22.49 -10.47 25.65
C ILE A 446 22.83 -10.20 27.11
N GLY A 447 22.78 -11.25 27.92
CA GLY A 447 23.38 -11.27 29.23
C GLY A 447 24.80 -10.79 29.00
N ARG A 448 25.12 -9.62 29.55
CA ARG A 448 26.51 -9.21 29.73
C ARG A 448 27.16 -10.34 30.52
N ALA A 449 27.95 -11.17 29.82
CA ALA A 449 28.91 -12.05 30.44
C ALA A 449 30.12 -11.21 30.88
#